data_AF-A0A978TX88-F1
#
_entry.id   AF-A0A978TX88-F1
#
_cell.length_a   1.000
_cell.length_b   1.000
_cell.length_c   1.000
_cell.angle_alpha   90.00
_cell.angle_beta   90.00
_cell.angle_gamma   90.00
#
_symmetry.space_group_name_H-M   'P 1'
#
loop_
_entity.id
_entity.type
_entity.pdbx_description
1 polymer ?
#
loop_
_entity_poly.entity_id
_entity_poly.type
_entity_poly.pdbx_seq_one_letter_code
_entity_poly.pdbx_strand_id
1 'polypeptide(L)'
;MAIVIFYEKPGCINNAKQKALLQAAGHSVESRNLLTTNWTIATLRPFFGALPVAEWFNPSAPAIKEGTVNPAALDAETAIALMLENPLLIRRPLMQVGQVCKVGFDVSEVNQWIGLEPMDPVQRAISDSLKHQDLQTCPQMAANRPSCSDVGRFH
;
A
#
# COMPACT_ATOMS: atom_id res chain seq x y z
N MET A 1 13.43 3.86 18.15
CA MET A 1 12.53 4.83 17.50
C MET A 1 13.02 5.09 16.09
N ALA A 2 12.16 4.87 15.08
CA ALA A 2 12.44 5.18 13.68
C ALA A 2 11.55 6.33 13.18
N ILE A 3 12.02 7.07 12.17
CA ILE A 3 11.22 8.02 11.40
C ILE A 3 10.86 7.34 10.08
N VAL A 4 9.57 7.07 9.88
CA VAL A 4 9.04 6.36 8.72
C VAL A 4 8.38 7.37 7.80
N ILE A 5 8.94 7.58 6.61
CA ILE A 5 8.24 8.25 5.52
C ILE A 5 7.31 7.22 4.88
N PHE A 6 6.01 7.48 4.95
CA PHE A 6 4.97 6.54 4.58
C PHE A 6 4.13 7.10 3.44
N TYR A 7 4.36 6.61 2.23
CA TYR A 7 3.59 7.01 1.05
C TYR A 7 2.32 6.16 0.95
N GLU A 8 1.17 6.82 1.03
CA GLU A 8 -0.14 6.20 1.01
C GLU A 8 -1.05 6.81 -0.04
N LYS A 9 -2.18 6.15 -0.29
CA LYS A 9 -3.33 6.81 -0.89
C LYS A 9 -4.20 7.37 0.26
N PRO A 10 -4.45 8.69 0.32
CA PRO A 10 -5.31 9.28 1.35
C PRO A 10 -6.67 8.57 1.44
N GLY A 11 -7.16 8.38 2.67
CA GLY A 11 -8.43 7.71 2.94
C GLY A 11 -8.38 6.17 2.88
N CYS A 12 -7.20 5.56 2.75
CA CYS A 12 -7.07 4.10 2.80
C CYS A 12 -7.12 3.57 4.25
N ILE A 13 -8.17 2.80 4.56
CA ILE A 13 -8.39 2.21 5.90
C ILE A 13 -7.19 1.34 6.34
N ASN A 14 -6.67 0.49 5.46
CA ASN A 14 -5.53 -0.36 5.81
C ASN A 14 -4.27 0.43 6.09
N ASN A 15 -3.98 1.48 5.31
CA ASN A 15 -2.84 2.35 5.59
C ASN A 15 -3.00 3.04 6.95
N ALA A 16 -4.21 3.47 7.32
CA ALA A 16 -4.47 4.02 8.66
C ALA A 16 -4.12 3.01 9.77
N LYS A 17 -4.51 1.74 9.64
CA LYS A 17 -4.17 0.67 10.60
C LYS A 17 -2.66 0.41 10.67
N GLN A 18 -1.99 0.33 9.52
CA GLN A 18 -0.54 0.13 9.43
C GLN A 18 0.24 1.25 10.12
N LYS A 19 -0.17 2.51 9.90
CA LYS A 19 0.44 3.67 10.57
C LYS A 19 0.20 3.65 12.08
N ALA A 20 -1.01 3.29 12.52
CA ALA A 20 -1.30 3.13 13.94
C ALA A 20 -0.41 2.06 14.60
N LEU A 21 -0.13 0.95 13.89
CA LEU A 21 0.77 -0.09 14.38
C LEU A 21 2.22 0.43 14.54
N LEU A 22 2.72 1.19 13.56
CA LEU A 22 4.02 1.84 13.64
C LEU A 22 4.11 2.82 14.83
N GLN A 23 3.06 3.62 15.03
CA GLN A 23 2.98 4.59 16.12
C GLN A 23 2.89 3.91 17.50
N ALA A 24 2.13 2.81 17.61
CA ALA A 24 2.05 2.01 18.83
C ALA A 24 3.38 1.34 19.19
N ALA A 25 4.28 1.12 18.23
CA ALA A 25 5.65 0.67 18.45
C ALA A 25 6.64 1.81 18.76
N GLY A 26 6.14 3.04 18.93
CA GLY A 26 6.98 4.20 19.25
C GLY A 26 7.74 4.78 18.08
N HIS A 27 7.25 4.59 16.85
CA HIS A 27 7.83 5.22 15.66
C HIS A 27 7.09 6.49 15.27
N SER A 28 7.81 7.43 14.67
CA SER A 28 7.21 8.62 14.05
C SER A 28 6.86 8.31 12.60
N VAL A 29 5.68 8.71 12.16
CA VAL A 29 5.19 8.45 10.79
C VAL A 29 4.91 9.77 10.09
N GLU A 30 5.66 10.04 9.02
CA GLU A 30 5.42 11.14 8.10
C GLU A 30 4.60 10.62 6.91
N SER A 31 3.30 10.93 6.88
CA SER A 31 2.43 10.49 5.78
C SER A 31 2.59 11.39 4.56
N ARG A 32 2.82 10.80 3.39
CA ARG A 32 2.89 11.49 2.09
C ARG A 32 1.89 10.87 1.13
N ASN A 33 1.35 11.70 0.23
CA ASN A 33 0.44 11.21 -0.80
C ASN A 33 1.23 10.61 -1.97
N LEU A 34 1.13 9.29 -2.13
CA LEU A 34 1.78 8.53 -3.19
C LEU A 34 1.38 9.02 -4.59
N LEU A 35 0.11 9.41 -4.76
CA LEU A 35 -0.46 9.77 -6.06
C LEU A 35 -0.06 11.16 -6.56
N THR A 36 0.36 12.05 -5.65
CA THR A 36 0.76 13.43 -5.98
C THR A 36 2.25 13.66 -5.77
N THR A 37 2.99 12.63 -5.36
CA THR A 37 4.45 12.71 -5.26
C THR A 37 5.04 12.70 -6.66
N ASN A 38 5.94 13.64 -6.96
CA ASN A 38 6.62 13.70 -8.25
C ASN A 38 7.72 12.62 -8.31
N TRP A 39 7.33 11.42 -8.70
CA TRP A 39 8.25 10.29 -8.79
C TRP A 39 9.20 10.44 -9.98
N THR A 40 10.40 9.92 -9.81
CA THR A 40 11.37 9.68 -10.87
C THR A 40 11.80 8.22 -10.77
N ILE A 41 12.45 7.71 -11.81
CA ILE A 41 13.02 6.36 -11.77
C ILE A 41 13.95 6.20 -10.55
N ALA A 42 14.81 7.19 -10.31
CA ALA A 42 15.77 7.17 -9.21
C ALA A 42 15.11 7.20 -7.82
N THR A 43 13.96 7.86 -7.67
CA THR A 43 13.26 7.95 -6.39
C THR A 43 12.29 6.79 -6.15
N LEU A 44 11.76 6.15 -7.20
CA LEU A 44 10.80 5.05 -7.08
C LEU A 44 11.46 3.66 -7.09
N ARG A 45 12.44 3.42 -7.97
CA ARG A 45 13.11 2.11 -8.12
C ARG A 45 13.62 1.51 -6.80
N PRO A 46 14.17 2.28 -5.84
CA PRO A 46 14.71 1.73 -4.61
C PRO A 46 13.67 0.98 -3.75
N PHE A 47 12.40 1.35 -3.81
CA PHE A 47 11.35 0.71 -2.99
C PHE A 47 11.08 -0.74 -3.35
N PHE A 48 11.37 -1.13 -4.59
CA PHE A 48 11.10 -2.47 -5.08
C PHE A 48 12.25 -3.45 -4.80
N GLY A 49 13.44 -2.96 -4.46
CA GLY A 49 14.59 -3.81 -4.13
C GLY A 49 14.84 -4.91 -5.17
N ALA A 50 14.91 -6.15 -4.68
CA ALA A 50 15.07 -7.37 -5.48
C ALA A 50 13.76 -8.10 -5.78
N LEU A 51 12.60 -7.50 -5.48
CA LEU A 51 11.31 -8.13 -5.75
C LEU A 51 11.10 -8.31 -7.27
N PRO A 52 10.44 -9.40 -7.70
CA PRO A 52 10.05 -9.55 -9.09
C PRO A 52 9.08 -8.44 -9.50
N VAL A 53 9.13 -8.04 -10.77
CA VAL A 53 8.35 -6.90 -11.31
C VAL A 53 6.85 -7.03 -11.02
N ALA A 54 6.30 -8.24 -11.10
CA ALA A 54 4.89 -8.49 -10.81
C ALA A 54 4.46 -8.06 -9.39
N GLU A 55 5.37 -8.11 -8.42
CA GLU A 55 5.09 -7.74 -7.02
C GLU A 55 5.15 -6.25 -6.74
N TRP A 56 5.54 -5.43 -7.72
CA TRP A 56 5.59 -3.98 -7.60
C TRP A 56 4.22 -3.34 -7.76
N PHE A 57 3.27 -4.08 -8.33
CA PHE A 57 1.97 -3.57 -8.74
C PHE A 57 0.90 -3.76 -7.67
N ASN A 58 -0.02 -2.79 -7.61
CA ASN A 58 -1.26 -2.90 -6.84
C ASN A 58 -2.27 -3.74 -7.64
N PRO A 59 -2.57 -4.99 -7.26
CA PRO A 59 -3.47 -5.86 -8.02
C PRO A 59 -4.91 -5.35 -8.08
N SER A 60 -5.27 -4.39 -7.20
CA SER A 60 -6.57 -3.74 -7.23
C SER A 60 -6.68 -2.57 -8.20
N ALA A 61 -5.61 -2.18 -8.89
CA ALA A 61 -5.62 -1.11 -9.87
C ALA A 61 -6.58 -1.44 -11.03
N PRO A 62 -7.43 -0.49 -11.49
CA PRO A 62 -8.37 -0.72 -12.58
C PRO A 62 -7.72 -1.29 -13.84
N ALA A 63 -6.58 -0.73 -14.26
CA ALA A 63 -5.86 -1.18 -15.45
C ALA A 63 -5.39 -2.65 -15.38
N ILE A 64 -5.11 -3.18 -14.18
CA ILE A 64 -4.76 -4.60 -14.00
C ILE A 64 -6.02 -5.45 -14.00
N LYS A 65 -7.09 -5.01 -13.31
CA LYS A 65 -8.38 -5.71 -13.28
C LYS A 65 -9.04 -5.81 -14.65
N GLU A 66 -8.87 -4.78 -15.47
CA GLU A 66 -9.38 -4.70 -16.85
C GLU A 66 -8.44 -5.38 -17.86
N GLY A 67 -7.25 -5.82 -17.43
CA GLY A 67 -6.28 -6.51 -18.27
C GLY A 67 -5.52 -5.62 -19.26
N THR A 68 -5.64 -4.30 -19.15
CA THR A 68 -4.89 -3.35 -20.00
C THR A 68 -3.41 -3.29 -19.63
N VAL A 69 -3.06 -3.64 -18.39
CA VAL A 69 -1.69 -3.84 -17.92
C VAL A 69 -1.54 -5.25 -17.37
N ASN A 70 -0.57 -6.00 -17.89
CA ASN A 70 -0.19 -7.33 -17.39
C ASN A 70 1.19 -7.29 -16.71
N PRO A 71 1.26 -7.23 -15.36
CA PRO A 71 2.52 -7.17 -14.62
C PRO A 71 3.50 -8.31 -14.92
N ALA A 72 3.00 -9.51 -15.22
CA ALA A 72 3.84 -10.68 -15.45
C ALA A 72 4.58 -10.65 -16.79
N ALA A 73 4.17 -9.77 -17.71
CA ALA A 73 4.76 -9.64 -19.04
C ALA A 73 5.69 -8.43 -19.18
N LEU A 74 5.91 -7.66 -18.09
CA LEU A 74 6.67 -6.42 -18.12
C LEU A 74 8.09 -6.60 -17.59
N ASP A 75 9.04 -5.91 -18.22
CA ASP A 75 10.35 -5.67 -17.66
C ASP A 75 10.33 -4.50 -16.65
N ALA A 76 11.45 -4.35 -15.93
CA ALA A 76 11.61 -3.35 -14.87
C ALA A 76 11.49 -1.90 -15.36
N GLU A 77 12.04 -1.59 -16.53
CA GLU A 77 12.09 -0.22 -17.06
C GLU A 77 10.69 0.22 -17.50
N THR A 78 10.01 -0.64 -18.26
CA THR A 78 8.63 -0.43 -18.73
C THR A 78 7.67 -0.35 -17.55
N ALA A 79 7.83 -1.21 -16.53
CA ALA A 79 6.99 -1.18 -15.34
C ALA A 79 7.09 0.16 -14.59
N ILE A 80 8.30 0.70 -14.42
CA ILE A 80 8.48 2.00 -13.76
C ILE A 80 7.89 3.12 -14.62
N ALA A 81 8.14 3.15 -15.93
CA ALA A 81 7.57 4.16 -16.82
C ALA A 81 6.04 4.23 -16.67
N LEU A 82 5.37 3.07 -16.70
CA LEU A 82 3.91 2.99 -16.48
C LEU A 82 3.49 3.50 -15.10
N MET A 83 4.26 3.22 -14.04
CA MET A 83 3.97 3.71 -12.69
C MET A 83 4.16 5.21 -12.53
N LEU A 84 5.12 5.82 -13.25
CA LEU A 84 5.32 7.27 -13.27
C LEU A 84 4.14 7.96 -13.98
N GLU A 85 3.64 7.37 -15.07
CA GLU A 85 2.46 7.85 -15.80
C GLU A 85 1.17 7.64 -15.00
N ASN A 86 1.03 6.49 -14.32
CA ASN A 86 -0.14 6.15 -13.54
C ASN A 86 0.23 5.59 -12.15
N PRO A 87 0.40 6.47 -11.14
CA PRO A 87 0.77 6.05 -9.78
C PRO A 87 -0.21 5.10 -9.08
N LEU A 88 -1.45 4.93 -9.57
CA LEU A 88 -2.39 3.94 -9.02
C LEU A 88 -1.92 2.50 -9.20
N LEU A 89 -1.02 2.26 -10.17
CA LEU A 89 -0.41 0.97 -10.43
C LEU A 89 0.55 0.54 -9.32
N ILE A 90 1.08 1.46 -8.51
CA ILE A 90 2.11 1.17 -7.53
C ILE A 90 1.51 0.42 -6.32
N ARG A 91 2.11 -0.71 -5.93
CA ARG A 91 1.79 -1.42 -4.69
C ARG A 91 2.07 -0.51 -3.50
N ARG A 92 1.16 -0.51 -2.53
CA ARG A 92 1.17 0.39 -1.38
C ARG A 92 1.11 -0.38 -0.06
N PRO A 93 1.60 0.20 1.05
CA PRO A 93 2.33 1.48 1.12
C PRO A 93 3.75 1.41 0.52
N LEU A 94 4.37 2.57 0.28
CA LEU A 94 5.83 2.65 0.18
C LEU A 94 6.38 3.22 1.48
N MET A 95 7.39 2.59 2.06
CA MET A 95 7.98 2.98 3.33
C MET A 95 9.47 3.24 3.19
N GLN A 96 9.94 4.36 3.72
CA GLN A 96 11.36 4.69 3.78
C GLN A 96 11.77 5.00 5.23
N VAL A 97 12.84 4.37 5.68
CA VAL A 97 13.51 4.66 6.96
C VAL A 97 15.00 4.84 6.69
N GLY A 98 15.49 6.08 6.85
CA GLY A 98 16.85 6.43 6.44
C GLY A 98 17.06 6.17 4.94
N GLN A 99 17.99 5.27 4.61
CA GLN A 99 18.33 4.87 3.24
C GLN A 99 17.60 3.60 2.78
N VAL A 100 16.87 2.93 3.67
CA VAL A 100 16.19 1.67 3.34
C VAL A 100 14.77 1.96 2.91
N CYS A 101 14.40 1.43 1.74
CA CYS A 101 13.09 1.55 1.13
C CYS A 101 12.45 0.17 1.01
N LYS A 102 11.15 0.07 1.32
CA LYS A 102 10.34 -1.15 1.18
C LYS A 102 8.97 -0.83 0.61
N VAL A 103 8.43 -1.77 -0.16
CA VAL A 103 7.05 -1.74 -0.67
C VAL A 103 6.17 -2.74 0.08
N GLY A 104 4.91 -2.39 0.29
CA GLY A 104 3.96 -3.20 1.04
C GLY A 104 4.14 -3.09 2.55
N PHE A 105 3.36 -3.88 3.28
CA PHE A 105 3.42 -3.93 4.74
C PHE A 105 3.23 -5.37 5.19
N ASP A 106 4.32 -6.12 5.30
CA ASP A 106 4.35 -7.41 6.00
C ASP A 106 4.73 -7.18 7.46
N VAL A 107 3.86 -7.58 8.39
CA VAL A 107 4.05 -7.33 9.82
C VAL A 107 5.35 -7.99 10.31
N SER A 108 5.65 -9.20 9.86
CA SER A 108 6.83 -9.93 10.29
C SER A 108 8.11 -9.28 9.76
N GLU A 109 8.12 -8.89 8.49
CA GLU A 109 9.27 -8.19 7.90
C GLU A 109 9.49 -6.82 8.54
N VAL A 110 8.43 -6.04 8.75
CA VAL A 110 8.53 -4.71 9.36
C VAL A 110 8.99 -4.81 10.81
N ASN A 111 8.51 -5.83 11.55
CA ASN A 111 8.98 -6.11 12.91
C ASN A 111 10.48 -6.45 12.93
N GLN A 112 10.95 -7.30 12.01
CA GLN A 112 12.38 -7.62 11.92
C GLN A 112 13.24 -6.42 11.51
N TRP A 113 12.66 -5.49 10.73
CA TRP A 113 13.39 -4.34 10.20
C TRP A 113 13.54 -3.20 11.22
N ILE A 114 12.43 -2.73 11.81
CA ILE A 114 12.43 -1.53 12.69
C ILE A 114 11.85 -1.79 14.08
N GLY A 115 11.32 -2.99 14.31
CA GLY A 115 10.61 -3.37 15.54
C GLY A 115 9.15 -2.93 15.53
N LEU A 116 8.25 -3.81 15.91
CA LEU A 116 6.82 -3.55 16.12
C LEU A 116 6.39 -3.97 17.53
N GLU A 117 7.35 -3.91 18.47
CA GLU A 117 7.11 -4.16 19.89
C GLU A 117 6.40 -2.95 20.51
N PRO A 118 5.23 -3.13 21.13
CA PRO A 118 4.50 -2.05 21.78
C PRO A 118 5.27 -1.46 22.97
N MET A 119 5.22 -0.14 23.17
CA MET A 119 5.97 0.48 24.28
C MET A 119 5.30 0.30 25.65
N ASP A 120 3.99 0.06 25.68
CA ASP A 120 3.23 -0.10 26.92
C ASP A 120 2.07 -1.13 26.80
N PRO A 121 1.43 -1.54 27.92
CA PRO A 121 0.33 -2.51 27.90
C PRO A 121 -0.92 -2.05 27.12
N VAL A 122 -1.19 -0.75 27.03
CA VAL A 122 -2.33 -0.20 26.27
C VAL A 122 -2.06 -0.32 24.78
N GLN A 123 -0.85 0.06 24.35
CA GLN A 123 -0.38 -0.09 22.98
C GLN A 123 -0.28 -1.57 22.57
N ARG A 124 0.02 -2.47 23.52
CA ARG A 124 0.00 -3.92 23.27
C ARG A 124 -1.37 -4.42 22.86
N ALA A 125 -2.42 -4.05 23.61
CA ALA A 125 -3.79 -4.42 23.24
C ALA A 125 -4.19 -3.88 21.85
N ILE A 126 -3.76 -2.66 21.50
CA ILE A 126 -3.99 -2.06 20.18
C ILE A 126 -3.23 -2.85 19.10
N SER A 127 -1.94 -3.08 19.28
CA SER A 127 -1.10 -3.86 18.35
C SER A 127 -1.68 -5.24 18.12
N ASP A 128 -2.05 -5.96 19.18
CA ASP A 128 -2.59 -7.31 19.08
C ASP A 128 -3.91 -7.30 18.30
N SER A 129 -4.81 -6.37 18.59
CA SER A 129 -6.06 -6.22 17.84
C SER A 129 -5.83 -5.92 16.34
N LEU A 130 -4.83 -5.11 16.01
CA LEU A 130 -4.51 -4.76 14.62
C LEU A 130 -3.82 -5.89 13.88
N LYS A 131 -2.90 -6.62 14.53
CA LYS A 131 -2.18 -7.77 13.93
C LYS A 131 -3.12 -8.94 13.61
N HIS A 132 -4.24 -9.07 14.32
CA HIS A 132 -5.29 -10.07 14.02
C HIS A 132 -6.25 -9.63 12.90
N GLN A 133 -6.15 -8.40 12.41
CA GLN A 133 -6.91 -7.93 11.24
C GLN A 133 -6.04 -8.08 9.99
N ASP A 134 -6.64 -8.39 8.84
CA ASP A 134 -5.89 -8.43 7.58
C ASP A 134 -5.39 -7.02 7.22
N LEU A 135 -4.10 -6.80 7.43
CA LEU A 135 -3.41 -5.54 7.13
C LEU A 135 -2.87 -5.51 5.70
N GLN A 136 -2.87 -6.66 5.00
CA GLN A 136 -2.28 -6.81 3.67
C GLN A 136 -3.31 -6.64 2.56
N THR A 137 -4.56 -7.06 2.76
CA THR A 137 -5.60 -6.96 1.74
C THR A 137 -6.52 -5.77 1.95
N CYS A 138 -6.63 -4.89 0.95
CA CYS A 138 -7.68 -3.87 0.94
C CYS A 138 -9.05 -4.54 0.68
N PRO A 139 -10.03 -4.47 1.61
CA PRO A 139 -11.40 -4.84 1.28
C PRO A 139 -12.03 -3.69 0.49
N GLN A 140 -11.76 -3.58 -0.82
CA GLN A 140 -12.55 -2.70 -1.68
C GLN A 140 -13.71 -3.46 -2.29
N MET A 141 -14.80 -3.64 -1.53
CA MET A 141 -16.14 -3.93 -2.07
C MET A 141 -17.24 -3.44 -1.12
N ALA A 142 -17.54 -2.14 -1.11
CA ALA A 142 -18.85 -1.62 -0.68
C ALA A 142 -18.98 -0.11 -0.96
N ALA A 143 -18.98 0.31 -2.23
CA ALA A 143 -19.66 1.55 -2.63
C ALA A 143 -19.82 1.54 -4.15
N ASN A 144 -21.07 1.72 -4.60
CA ASN A 144 -21.52 1.87 -5.99
C ASN A 144 -21.77 0.59 -6.82
N ARG A 145 -22.89 -0.09 -6.51
CA ARG A 145 -23.74 -0.66 -7.58
C ARG A 145 -24.93 0.29 -7.77
N PRO A 146 -25.22 0.79 -8.98
CA PRO A 146 -26.56 1.27 -9.28
C PRO A 146 -27.52 0.09 -9.17
N SER A 147 -28.57 0.24 -8.39
CA SER A 147 -29.70 -0.70 -8.35
C SER A 147 -30.30 -0.77 -9.75
N CYS A 148 -30.13 -1.89 -10.44
CA CYS A 148 -30.92 -2.21 -11.61
C CYS A 148 -32.28 -2.72 -11.11
N SER A 149 -33.25 -1.83 -11.11
CA SER A 149 -34.66 -2.11 -10.88
C SER A 149 -35.45 -1.11 -11.70
N ASP A 150 -35.81 -1.46 -12.93
CA ASP A 150 -37.17 -1.96 -13.16
C ASP A 150 -37.40 -2.36 -14.63
N VAL A 151 -38.01 -3.53 -14.79
CA VAL A 151 -38.50 -4.06 -16.05
C VAL A 151 -39.91 -3.49 -16.25
N GLY A 152 -40.04 -2.51 -17.15
CA GLY A 152 -41.31 -1.89 -17.52
C GLY A 152 -41.66 -2.14 -18.99
N ARG A 153 -42.38 -3.23 -19.23
CA ARG A 153 -42.93 -3.72 -20.50
C ARG A 153 -43.94 -2.70 -21.10
N PHE A 154 -43.68 -2.18 -22.30
CA PHE A 154 -44.70 -1.51 -23.11
C PHE A 154 -45.43 -2.55 -23.96
N HIS A 155 -46.76 -2.55 -23.86
CA HIS A 155 -47.69 -3.11 -24.83
C HIS A 155 -48.24 -1.98 -25.69
#